data_AF-A0A1H7XFV4-F1
#
_entry.id   AF-A0A1H7XFV4-F1
#
_cell.length_a   1.000
_cell.length_b   1.000
_cell.length_c   1.000
_cell.angle_alpha   90.00
_cell.angle_beta   90.00
_cell.angle_gamma   90.00
#
_symmetry.space_group_name_H-M   'P 1'
#
loop_
_entity.id
_entity.type
_entity.pdbx_description
1 polymer ?
#
loop_
_entity_poly.entity_id
_entity_poly.type
_entity_poly.pdbx_seq_one_letter_code
_entity_poly.pdbx_strand_id
1 'polypeptide(L)'
;MKLSEEQIRYIDLPDVLETFVDSIKSVSFDGDTARIELCVTRVEPLKSKEPPTARRYPVCRLAMTPESFLSLANQFQTIMKTLEENGVVQKIKQDIKHYNS
;
A
#
# COMPACT_ATOMS: atom_id res chain seq x y z
N MET A 1 11.49 6.00 -30.60
CA MET A 1 12.30 7.08 -29.99
C MET A 1 11.93 7.15 -28.52
N LYS A 2 12.88 6.97 -27.59
CA LYS A 2 12.61 7.02 -26.14
C LYS A 2 12.92 8.45 -25.66
N LEU A 3 12.00 9.07 -24.94
CA LEU A 3 12.21 10.40 -24.34
C LEU A 3 13.22 10.27 -23.18
N SER A 4 14.07 11.28 -22.96
CA SER A 4 14.89 11.35 -21.76
C SER A 4 14.06 11.83 -20.57
N GLU A 5 14.51 11.57 -19.32
CA GLU A 5 13.78 12.00 -18.12
C GLU A 5 13.61 13.52 -18.07
N GLU A 6 14.60 14.29 -18.51
CA GLU A 6 14.55 15.76 -18.52
C GLU A 6 13.54 16.31 -19.53
N GLN A 7 13.15 15.52 -20.53
CA GLN A 7 12.11 15.86 -21.49
C GLN A 7 10.70 15.56 -20.97
N ILE A 8 10.58 14.76 -19.90
CA ILE A 8 9.30 14.39 -19.30
C ILE A 8 8.95 15.42 -18.23
N ARG A 9 7.87 16.16 -18.45
CA ARG A 9 7.35 17.10 -17.45
C ARG A 9 6.38 16.38 -16.54
N TYR A 10 6.64 16.43 -15.24
CA TYR A 10 5.67 16.04 -14.24
C TYR A 10 4.52 17.06 -14.20
N ILE A 11 3.29 16.58 -14.32
CA ILE A 11 2.07 17.37 -14.19
C ILE A 11 1.18 16.62 -13.21
N ASP A 12 0.86 17.29 -12.09
CA ASP A 12 -0.09 16.75 -11.14
C ASP A 12 -1.50 16.78 -11.74
N LEU A 13 -2.21 15.66 -11.67
CA LEU A 13 -3.55 15.53 -12.23
C LEU A 13 -4.58 15.88 -11.15
N PRO A 14 -5.42 16.92 -11.34
CA PRO A 14 -6.36 17.37 -10.30
C PRO A 14 -7.35 16.29 -9.82
N ASP A 15 -7.67 15.33 -10.69
CA ASP A 15 -8.62 14.26 -10.40
C ASP A 15 -7.95 13.04 -9.73
N VAL A 16 -6.62 13.04 -9.56
CA VAL A 16 -5.91 11.98 -8.84
C VAL A 16 -6.02 12.25 -7.35
N LEU A 17 -6.85 11.47 -6.68
CA LEU A 17 -7.08 11.58 -5.24
C LEU A 17 -6.09 10.72 -4.45
N GLU A 18 -5.69 11.22 -3.28
CA GLU A 18 -5.02 10.40 -2.27
C GLU A 18 -6.00 9.35 -1.70
N THR A 19 -5.53 8.11 -1.59
CA THR A 19 -6.32 7.00 -1.04
C THR A 19 -5.71 6.52 0.27
N PHE A 20 -6.48 6.57 1.36
CA PHE A 20 -6.11 5.94 2.62
C PHE A 20 -6.20 4.41 2.51
N VAL A 21 -5.16 3.72 3.00
CA VAL A 21 -5.02 2.26 2.97
C VAL A 21 -4.54 1.77 4.33
N ASP A 22 -5.20 0.76 4.88
CA ASP A 22 -4.78 0.11 6.14
C ASP A 22 -4.28 -1.32 5.96
N SER A 23 -4.52 -1.91 4.79
CA SER A 23 -4.14 -3.30 4.53
C SER A 23 -3.85 -3.54 3.05
N ILE A 24 -2.88 -4.42 2.80
CA ILE A 24 -2.60 -4.94 1.45
C ILE A 24 -3.20 -6.33 1.38
N LYS A 25 -4.15 -6.54 0.46
CA LYS A 25 -4.83 -7.83 0.32
C LYS A 25 -4.02 -8.82 -0.50
N SER A 26 -3.38 -8.35 -1.58
CA SER A 26 -2.57 -9.20 -2.44
C SER A 26 -1.50 -8.40 -3.18
N VAL A 27 -0.36 -9.05 -3.39
CA VAL A 27 0.66 -8.66 -4.36
C VAL A 27 0.88 -9.88 -5.26
N SER A 28 0.80 -9.68 -6.58
CA SER A 28 0.93 -10.76 -7.56
C SER A 28 1.72 -10.29 -8.78
N PHE A 29 2.33 -11.22 -9.48
CA PHE A 29 3.03 -10.98 -10.73
C PHE A 29 2.69 -12.12 -11.68
N ASP A 30 2.24 -11.79 -12.90
CA ASP A 30 1.80 -12.78 -13.90
C ASP A 30 2.81 -13.03 -15.02
N GLY A 31 4.01 -12.45 -14.92
CA GLY A 31 5.06 -12.52 -15.95
C GLY A 31 5.33 -11.17 -16.60
N ASP A 32 4.30 -10.35 -16.78
CA ASP A 32 4.40 -9.05 -17.47
C ASP A 32 3.85 -7.89 -16.62
N THR A 33 2.98 -8.17 -15.65
CA THR A 33 2.32 -7.16 -14.84
C THR A 33 2.35 -7.52 -13.36
N ALA A 34 2.89 -6.62 -12.55
CA ALA A 34 2.73 -6.66 -11.10
C ALA A 34 1.40 -6.01 -10.72
N ARG A 35 0.62 -6.68 -9.86
CA ARG A 35 -0.65 -6.15 -9.34
C ARG A 35 -0.66 -6.11 -7.82
N ILE A 36 -1.09 -4.97 -7.27
CA ILE A 36 -1.28 -4.76 -5.84
C ILE A 36 -2.74 -4.39 -5.59
N GLU A 37 -3.39 -5.10 -4.67
CA GLU A 37 -4.72 -4.71 -4.17
C GLU A 37 -4.59 -4.10 -2.78
N LEU A 38 -4.95 -2.82 -2.69
CA LEU A 38 -4.92 -2.02 -1.48
C LEU A 38 -6.34 -1.92 -0.92
N CYS A 39 -6.46 -2.10 0.39
CA CYS A 39 -7.72 -2.24 1.06
C CYS A 39 -7.86 -1.34 2.29
N VAL A 40 -9.12 -1.16 2.68
CA VAL A 40 -9.48 -0.55 3.93
C VAL A 40 -10.45 -1.45 4.70
N THR A 41 -10.21 -1.58 6.00
CA THR A 41 -11.03 -2.33 6.94
C THR A 41 -12.04 -1.39 7.60
N ARG A 42 -13.29 -1.83 7.69
CA ARG A 42 -14.38 -1.10 8.35
C ARG A 42 -15.07 -2.04 9.33
N VAL A 43 -15.06 -1.66 10.59
CA VAL A 43 -15.85 -2.32 11.63
C VAL A 43 -17.30 -1.86 11.48
N GLU A 44 -18.23 -2.80 11.43
CA GLU A 44 -19.65 -2.47 11.36
C GLU A 44 -20.13 -1.89 12.69
N PRO A 45 -21.07 -0.94 12.67
CA PRO A 45 -21.69 -0.45 13.90
C PRO A 45 -22.33 -1.61 14.66
N LEU A 46 -22.04 -1.71 15.95
CA LEU A 46 -22.60 -2.75 16.82
C LEU A 46 -24.14 -2.63 16.83
N LYS A 47 -24.82 -3.62 16.24
CA LYS A 47 -26.24 -3.86 16.52
C LYS A 47 -26.31 -4.67 17.81
N SER A 48 -27.23 -4.32 18.70
CA SER A 48 -27.20 -4.76 20.11
C SER A 48 -26.94 -6.26 20.30
N LYS A 49 -26.04 -6.59 21.23
CA LYS A 49 -25.67 -7.95 21.69
C LYS A 49 -24.94 -8.88 20.70
N GLU A 50 -24.67 -8.47 19.47
CA GLU A 50 -23.87 -9.27 18.54
C GLU A 50 -22.36 -8.96 18.68
N PRO A 51 -21.46 -9.95 18.43
CA PRO A 51 -20.04 -9.68 18.28
C PRO A 51 -19.77 -8.68 17.15
N PRO A 52 -18.76 -7.80 17.27
CA PRO A 52 -18.39 -6.89 16.19
C PRO A 52 -18.01 -7.66 14.92
N THR A 53 -18.56 -7.23 13.78
CA THR A 53 -18.16 -7.71 12.45
C THR A 53 -17.33 -6.64 11.76
N ALA A 54 -16.46 -7.06 10.83
CA ALA A 54 -15.68 -6.14 10.02
C ALA A 54 -15.64 -6.62 8.56
N ARG A 55 -15.64 -5.67 7.63
CA ARG A 55 -15.47 -5.92 6.20
C ARG A 55 -14.25 -5.19 5.69
N ARG A 56 -13.55 -5.84 4.76
CA ARG A 56 -12.41 -5.27 4.04
C ARG A 56 -12.85 -4.93 2.63
N TYR A 57 -12.60 -3.69 2.21
CA TYR A 57 -13.00 -3.18 0.91
C TYR A 57 -11.76 -2.80 0.10
N PRO A 58 -11.65 -3.22 -1.17
CA PRO A 58 -10.63 -2.68 -2.06
C PRO A 58 -10.88 -1.20 -2.31
N VAL A 59 -9.83 -0.39 -2.19
CA VAL A 59 -9.90 1.08 -2.37
C VAL A 59 -9.00 1.55 -3.51
N CYS A 60 -7.91 0.84 -3.81
CA CYS A 60 -7.03 1.14 -4.93
C CYS A 60 -6.40 -0.16 -5.47
N ARG A 61 -6.20 -0.22 -6.78
CA ARG A 61 -5.49 -1.31 -7.46
C ARG A 61 -4.40 -0.73 -8.33
N LEU A 62 -3.18 -1.21 -8.13
CA LEU A 62 -2.04 -0.84 -8.96
C LEU A 62 -1.78 -1.97 -9.93
N ALA A 63 -1.58 -1.63 -11.21
CA ALA A 63 -1.07 -2.52 -12.24
C ALA A 63 0.19 -1.86 -12.82
N MET A 64 1.31 -2.57 -12.75
CA MET A 64 2.62 -1.98 -12.95
C MET A 64 3.46 -2.87 -13.86
N THR A 65 4.31 -2.24 -14.68
CA THR A 65 5.35 -2.98 -15.40
C THR A 65 6.40 -3.53 -14.42
N PRO A 66 7.21 -4.54 -14.83
CA PRO A 66 8.26 -5.09 -13.97
C PRO A 66 9.25 -4.02 -13.49
N GLU A 67 9.63 -3.08 -14.37
CA GLU A 67 10.58 -2.02 -14.05
C GLU A 67 10.01 -1.03 -13.02
N SER A 68 8.73 -0.68 -13.16
CA SER A 68 8.05 0.21 -12.22
C SER A 68 7.91 -0.46 -10.84
N PHE A 69 7.65 -1.76 -10.81
CA PHE A 69 7.56 -2.53 -9.56
C PHE A 69 8.91 -2.66 -8.85
N LEU A 70 9.98 -2.87 -9.61
CA LEU A 70 11.34 -2.87 -9.07
C LEU A 70 11.72 -1.50 -8.49
N SER A 71 11.38 -0.41 -9.19
CA SER A 71 11.60 0.96 -8.69
C SER A 71 10.86 1.20 -7.36
N LEU A 72 9.60 0.78 -7.27
CA LEU A 72 8.81 0.85 -6.04
C LEU A 72 9.48 0.08 -4.88
N ALA A 73 9.95 -1.14 -5.14
CA ALA A 73 10.63 -1.96 -4.13
C ALA A 73 11.89 -1.27 -3.58
N ASN A 74 12.70 -0.66 -4.45
CA ASN A 74 13.91 0.07 -4.06
C ASN A 74 13.58 1.32 -3.20
N GLN A 75 12.52 2.05 -3.56
CA GLN A 75 12.05 3.19 -2.77
C GLN A 75 11.57 2.74 -1.39
N PHE A 76 10.81 1.64 -1.31
CA PHE A 76 10.41 1.09 -0.02
C PHE A 76 11.59 0.64 0.83
N GLN A 77 12.61 -0.01 0.27
CA GLN A 77 13.81 -0.38 1.03
C GLN A 77 14.50 0.84 1.64
N THR A 78 14.57 1.95 0.90
CA THR A 78 15.16 3.21 1.37
C THR A 78 14.35 3.80 2.52
N ILE A 79 13.03 3.90 2.37
CA ILE A 79 12.14 4.40 3.42
C ILE A 79 12.18 3.49 4.66
N MET A 80 12.16 2.18 4.47
CA MET A 80 12.22 1.20 5.56
C MET A 80 13.50 1.36 6.38
N LYS A 81 14.65 1.53 5.73
CA LYS A 81 15.92 1.80 6.42
C LYS A 81 15.83 3.05 7.30
N THR A 82 15.26 4.14 6.79
CA THR A 82 15.04 5.37 7.57
C THR A 82 14.09 5.12 8.76
N LEU A 83 13.01 4.35 8.57
CA LEU A 83 12.09 4.02 9.66
C LEU A 83 12.74 3.14 10.74
N GLU A 84 13.64 2.24 10.36
CA GLU A 84 14.40 1.38 11.28
C GLU A 84 15.40 2.19 12.11
N GLU A 85 16.17 3.07 11.48
CA GLU A 85 17.13 3.96 12.14
C GLU A 85 16.46 4.86 13.19
N ASN A 86 15.20 5.26 12.94
CA ASN A 86 14.39 6.03 13.87
C ASN A 86 13.60 5.18 14.88
N GLY A 87 13.79 3.86 14.89
CA GLY A 87 13.13 2.93 15.84
C GLY A 87 11.63 2.70 15.61
N VAL A 88 11.05 3.25 14.54
CA VAL A 88 9.59 3.21 14.27
C VAL A 88 9.14 1.79 13.93
N VAL A 89 9.94 1.03 13.17
CA VAL A 89 9.60 -0.33 12.74
C VAL A 89 9.38 -1.28 13.91
N GLN A 90 10.15 -1.15 15.00
CA GLN A 90 9.99 -2.01 16.17
C GLN A 90 8.68 -1.75 16.89
N LYS A 91 8.27 -0.48 16.99
CA LYS A 91 6.98 -0.07 17.57
C LYS A 91 5.82 -0.68 16.76
N ILE A 92 5.86 -0.55 15.43
CA ILE A 92 4.82 -1.12 14.55
C ILE A 92 4.77 -2.66 14.67
N LYS A 93 5.92 -3.35 14.74
CA LYS A 93 5.96 -4.82 14.91
C LYS A 93 5.33 -5.28 16.23
N GLN A 94 5.48 -4.51 17.30
CA GLN A 94 4.86 -4.80 18.59
C GLN A 94 3.33 -4.65 18.51
N ASP A 95 2.86 -3.59 17.86
CA ASP A 95 1.43 -3.33 17.66
C ASP A 95 0.75 -4.43 16.82
N ILE A 96 1.40 -4.88 15.73
CA ILE A 96 0.87 -5.98 14.88
C ILE A 96 0.75 -7.30 15.65
N LYS A 97 1.70 -7.61 16.56
CA LYS A 97 1.63 -8.83 17.39
C LYS A 97 0.44 -8.80 18.36
N HIS A 98 0.13 -7.62 18.90
CA HIS A 98 -0.97 -7.45 19.84
C HIS A 98 -2.36 -7.60 19.18
N TYR A 99 -2.48 -7.36 17.87
CA TYR A 99 -3.73 -7.53 17.12
C TYR A 99 -4.02 -9.00 16.72
N ASN A 100 -3.02 -9.87 16.73
CA ASN A 100 -3.13 -11.29 16.32
C ASN A 100 -3.01 -12.29 17.48
N SER A 101 -3.03 -11.81 18.73
CA SER A 101 -3.01 -12.61 19.96
C SER A 101 -4.39 -12.58 20.63
#